data_AF-A0A7V3PLW4-F1
#
_entry.id   AF-A0A7V3PLW4-F1
#
_cell.length_a   1.000
_cell.length_b   1.000
_cell.length_c   1.000
_cell.angle_alpha   90.00
_cell.angle_beta   90.00
_cell.angle_gamma   90.00
#
_symmetry.space_group_name_H-M   'P 1'
#
loop_
_entity.id
_entity.type
_entity.pdbx_description
1 polymer ?
#
loop_
_entity_poly.entity_id
_entity_poly.type
_entity_poly.pdbx_seq_one_letter_code
_entity_poly.pdbx_strand_id
1 'polypeptide(L)'
;MKYSHELSLERIRDLMKLNPNSPLFARYADLLLQKGLTNEALIIVENGLKKYKLYSTAYIVYAKILLEKGRDEEALEALKKVLKLSPSCQAAQMMIDKITHKDFRKRMKGEDEDSTSEPFIRKRKPVNKNEIEAIIEKFENANSLIIKADPNFDKEYRPPEETPEIVTETMYHILVNQGFYEKAYNVLQKLVLKNPSRRDYYEQQLNWIKQKINRNE
;
A
#
# COMPACT_ATOMS: atom_id res chain seq x y z
N MET A 1 9.73 -3.78 20.54
CA MET A 1 8.61 -4.73 20.33
C MET A 1 7.82 -4.31 19.10
N LYS A 2 7.96 -5.01 17.96
CA LYS A 2 7.11 -4.80 16.79
C LYS A 2 5.75 -5.41 17.08
N TYR A 3 4.77 -4.60 17.44
CA TYR A 3 3.36 -5.01 17.39
C TYR A 3 2.91 -5.02 15.93
N SER A 4 3.42 -5.98 15.13
CA SER A 4 2.64 -6.40 13.98
C SER A 4 1.49 -7.21 14.54
N HIS A 5 0.29 -6.63 14.58
CA HIS A 5 -0.93 -7.41 14.67
C HIS A 5 -1.03 -8.28 13.42
N GLU A 6 -0.24 -9.34 13.38
CA GLU A 6 -0.38 -10.40 12.40
C GLU A 6 -1.70 -11.06 12.76
N LEU A 7 -2.75 -10.68 12.04
CA LEU A 7 -4.05 -11.32 12.13
C LEU A 7 -3.84 -12.79 11.77
N SER A 8 -3.81 -13.65 12.80
CA SER A 8 -3.70 -15.09 12.58
C SER A 8 -4.88 -15.56 11.73
N LEU A 9 -4.62 -16.58 10.92
CA LEU A 9 -5.62 -17.19 10.05
C LEU A 9 -6.89 -17.58 10.85
N GLU A 10 -6.69 -18.10 12.05
CA GLU A 10 -7.74 -18.43 13.02
C GLU A 10 -8.59 -17.21 13.41
N ARG A 11 -7.95 -16.09 13.75
CA ARG A 11 -8.66 -14.87 14.15
C ARG A 11 -9.51 -14.30 13.02
N ILE A 12 -9.01 -14.30 11.78
CA ILE A 12 -9.81 -13.86 10.63
C ILE A 12 -10.97 -14.82 10.37
N ARG A 13 -10.75 -16.13 10.49
CA ARG A 13 -11.81 -17.14 10.34
C ARG A 13 -12.95 -16.90 11.33
N ASP A 14 -12.63 -16.64 12.60
CA ASP A 14 -13.65 -16.40 13.63
C ASP A 14 -14.38 -15.07 13.42
N LEU A 15 -13.67 -14.02 13.01
CA LEU A 15 -14.29 -12.75 12.63
C LEU A 15 -15.24 -12.90 11.43
N MET A 16 -14.92 -13.77 10.47
CA MET A 16 -15.80 -14.07 9.34
C MET A 16 -17.04 -14.86 9.75
N LYS A 17 -16.95 -15.76 10.74
CA LYS A 17 -18.13 -16.45 11.29
C LYS A 17 -19.06 -15.46 12.00
N LEU A 18 -18.49 -14.54 12.77
CA LEU A 18 -19.25 -13.50 13.47
C LEU A 18 -19.86 -12.49 12.49
N ASN A 19 -19.18 -12.21 11.37
CA ASN A 19 -19.64 -11.27 10.34
C ASN A 19 -19.60 -11.88 8.93
N PRO A 20 -20.59 -12.73 8.56
CA PRO A 20 -20.63 -13.41 7.25
C PRO A 20 -20.78 -12.46 6.04
N ASN A 21 -21.12 -11.20 6.30
CA ASN A 21 -21.25 -10.13 5.31
C ASN A 21 -20.01 -9.20 5.28
N SER A 22 -18.89 -9.62 5.86
CA SER A 22 -17.67 -8.84 5.86
C SER A 22 -16.80 -9.14 4.63
N PRO A 23 -16.17 -8.14 4.00
CA PRO A 23 -15.22 -8.34 2.90
C PRO A 23 -13.89 -8.99 3.32
N LEU A 24 -13.77 -9.43 4.58
CA LEU A 24 -12.57 -10.10 5.13
C LEU A 24 -12.17 -11.39 4.39
N PHE A 25 -13.07 -11.98 3.61
CA PHE A 25 -12.78 -13.18 2.81
C PHE A 25 -11.56 -12.99 1.90
N ALA A 26 -11.34 -11.79 1.34
CA ALA A 26 -10.21 -11.53 0.46
C ALA A 26 -8.88 -11.61 1.23
N ARG A 27 -8.85 -11.08 2.45
CA ARG A 27 -7.69 -11.16 3.34
C ARG A 27 -7.44 -12.59 3.81
N TYR A 28 -8.51 -13.32 4.12
CA TYR A 28 -8.43 -14.73 4.50
C TYR A 28 -7.85 -15.59 3.36
N ALA A 29 -8.33 -15.39 2.13
CA ALA A 29 -7.85 -16.10 0.95
C ALA A 29 -6.36 -15.79 0.64
N ASP A 30 -5.93 -14.53 0.77
CA ASP A 30 -4.51 -14.15 0.58
C ASP A 30 -3.59 -14.83 1.62
N LEU A 31 -4.04 -14.97 2.88
CA LEU A 31 -3.30 -15.71 3.92
C LEU A 31 -3.30 -17.22 3.68
N LEU A 32 -4.42 -17.81 3.23
CA LEU A 32 -4.48 -19.22 2.84
C LEU A 32 -3.48 -19.51 1.71
N LEU A 33 -3.41 -18.63 0.71
CA LEU A 33 -2.44 -18.74 -0.39
C LEU A 33 -1.00 -18.70 0.13
N GLN A 34 -0.67 -17.79 1.04
CA GLN A 34 0.67 -17.71 1.65
C GLN A 34 1.06 -18.98 2.43
N LYS A 35 0.08 -19.73 2.95
CA LYS A 35 0.30 -21.03 3.61
C LYS A 35 0.32 -22.21 2.63
N GLY A 36 0.23 -21.98 1.33
CA GLY A 36 0.17 -23.03 0.30
C GLY A 36 -1.18 -23.73 0.19
N LEU A 37 -2.22 -23.27 0.91
CA LEU A 37 -3.58 -23.81 0.86
C LEU A 37 -4.35 -23.24 -0.33
N THR A 38 -3.79 -23.37 -1.52
CA THR A 38 -4.23 -22.70 -2.75
C THR A 38 -5.67 -23.08 -3.17
N ASN A 39 -6.05 -24.34 -2.99
CA ASN A 39 -7.42 -24.80 -3.32
C ASN A 39 -8.47 -24.21 -2.37
N GLU A 40 -8.18 -24.14 -1.06
CA GLU A 40 -9.08 -23.51 -0.10
C GLU A 40 -9.19 -22.00 -0.35
N ALA A 41 -8.06 -21.35 -0.64
CA ALA A 41 -8.03 -19.93 -0.99
C ALA A 41 -8.96 -19.63 -2.19
N LEU A 42 -8.93 -20.49 -3.21
CA LEU A 42 -9.78 -20.37 -4.40
C LEU A 42 -11.28 -20.42 -4.05
N ILE A 43 -11.69 -21.41 -3.26
CA ILE A 43 -13.10 -21.57 -2.85
C ILE A 43 -13.60 -20.34 -2.08
N ILE A 44 -12.79 -19.84 -1.14
CA ILE A 44 -13.14 -18.67 -0.33
C ILE A 44 -13.30 -17.42 -1.22
N VAL A 45 -12.34 -17.16 -2.11
CA VAL A 45 -12.38 -15.94 -2.93
C VAL A 45 -13.51 -15.98 -3.96
N GLU A 46 -13.80 -17.13 -4.57
CA GLU A 46 -14.91 -17.31 -5.51
C GLU A 46 -16.26 -17.09 -4.82
N ASN A 47 -16.48 -17.69 -3.65
CA ASN A 47 -17.72 -17.50 -2.90
C ASN A 47 -17.90 -16.05 -2.43
N GLY A 48 -16.82 -15.39 -2.01
CA GLY A 48 -16.87 -13.97 -1.67
C GLY A 48 -17.17 -13.09 -2.88
N LEU A 49 -16.56 -13.35 -4.04
CA LEU A 49 -16.79 -12.58 -5.27
C LEU A 49 -18.20 -12.76 -5.85
N LYS A 50 -18.88 -13.88 -5.60
CA LYS A 50 -20.32 -14.04 -5.93
C LYS A 50 -21.19 -12.97 -5.25
N LYS A 51 -20.82 -12.59 -4.03
CA LYS A 51 -21.52 -11.60 -3.21
C LYS A 51 -21.00 -10.19 -3.43
N TYR A 52 -19.68 -10.02 -3.55
CA TYR A 52 -19.01 -8.73 -3.72
C TYR A 52 -18.43 -8.59 -5.12
N LYS A 53 -19.31 -8.54 -6.13
CA LYS A 53 -18.94 -8.58 -7.56
C LYS A 53 -18.04 -7.42 -8.02
N LEU A 54 -18.02 -6.30 -7.31
CA LEU A 54 -17.23 -5.10 -7.62
C LEU A 54 -16.01 -4.92 -6.71
N TYR A 55 -15.61 -5.95 -5.96
CA TYR A 55 -14.50 -5.82 -5.02
C TYR A 55 -13.15 -6.01 -5.72
N SER A 56 -12.59 -4.90 -6.21
CA SER A 56 -11.33 -4.86 -6.97
C SER A 56 -10.16 -5.57 -6.27
N THR A 57 -9.96 -5.34 -4.97
CA THR A 57 -8.88 -5.98 -4.21
C THR A 57 -9.04 -7.51 -4.14
N ALA A 58 -10.26 -8.03 -4.07
CA ALA A 58 -10.51 -9.47 -4.09
C ALA A 58 -10.17 -10.09 -5.46
N TYR A 59 -10.38 -9.37 -6.57
CA TYR A 59 -9.94 -9.83 -7.89
C TYR A 59 -8.41 -9.89 -8.04
N ILE A 60 -7.65 -9.04 -7.33
CA ILE A 60 -6.18 -9.15 -7.28
C ILE A 60 -5.78 -10.45 -6.56
N VAL A 61 -6.40 -10.75 -5.42
CA VAL A 61 -6.15 -12.00 -4.68
C VAL A 61 -6.54 -13.21 -5.53
N TYR A 62 -7.69 -13.16 -6.20
CA TYR A 62 -8.15 -14.19 -7.11
C TYR A 62 -7.14 -14.44 -8.26
N ALA A 63 -6.65 -13.38 -8.90
CA ALA A 63 -5.62 -13.48 -9.93
C ALA A 63 -4.34 -14.15 -9.41
N LYS A 64 -3.85 -13.78 -8.22
CA LYS A 64 -2.68 -14.45 -7.62
C LYS A 64 -2.90 -15.96 -7.42
N ILE A 65 -4.08 -16.34 -6.91
CA ILE A 65 -4.45 -17.75 -6.70
C ILE A 65 -4.48 -18.49 -8.03
N LEU A 66 -5.05 -17.89 -9.08
CA LEU A 66 -5.10 -18.47 -10.42
C LEU A 66 -3.70 -18.67 -11.02
N LEU A 67 -2.79 -17.69 -10.86
CA LEU A 67 -1.40 -17.81 -11.29
C LEU A 67 -0.66 -18.94 -10.57
N GLU A 68 -0.89 -19.11 -9.26
CA GLU A 68 -0.30 -20.23 -8.51
C GLU A 68 -0.81 -21.58 -9.02
N LYS A 69 -2.04 -21.63 -9.54
CA LYS A 69 -2.62 -22.81 -10.19
C LYS A 69 -2.24 -22.95 -11.67
N GLY A 70 -1.46 -22.03 -12.24
CA GLY A 70 -1.10 -22.03 -13.66
C GLY A 70 -2.23 -21.66 -14.62
N ARG A 71 -3.31 -21.03 -14.11
CA ARG A 71 -4.48 -20.59 -14.89
C ARG A 71 -4.28 -19.14 -15.35
N ASP A 72 -3.30 -18.93 -16.21
CA ASP A 72 -2.79 -17.60 -16.56
C ASP A 72 -3.82 -16.75 -17.34
N GLU A 73 -4.60 -17.36 -18.24
CA GLU A 73 -5.65 -16.66 -19.00
C GLU A 73 -6.75 -16.11 -18.09
N GLU A 74 -7.23 -16.91 -17.15
CA GLU A 74 -8.26 -16.50 -16.19
C GLU A 74 -7.72 -15.44 -15.22
N ALA A 75 -6.43 -15.51 -14.86
CA ALA A 75 -5.79 -14.48 -14.07
C ALA A 75 -5.76 -13.14 -14.82
N LEU A 76 -5.46 -13.16 -16.13
CA LEU A 76 -5.53 -11.96 -16.98
C LEU A 76 -6.94 -11.39 -17.04
N GLU A 77 -7.98 -12.22 -17.14
CA GLU A 77 -9.37 -11.75 -17.11
C GLU A 77 -9.74 -11.09 -15.78
N ALA A 78 -9.32 -11.69 -14.66
CA ALA A 78 -9.53 -11.12 -13.33
C ALA A 78 -8.83 -9.76 -13.20
N LEU A 79 -7.59 -9.64 -13.67
CA LEU A 79 -6.82 -8.38 -13.64
C LEU A 79 -7.42 -7.32 -14.57
N LYS A 80 -7.93 -7.70 -15.75
CA LYS A 80 -8.70 -6.78 -16.62
C LYS A 80 -9.95 -6.24 -15.91
N LYS A 81 -10.64 -7.06 -15.11
CA LYS A 81 -11.76 -6.58 -14.27
C LYS A 81 -11.28 -5.58 -13.22
N VAL A 82 -10.11 -5.80 -12.60
CA VAL A 82 -9.52 -4.82 -11.67
C VAL A 82 -9.30 -3.48 -12.36
N LEU A 83 -8.72 -3.46 -13.56
CA LEU A 83 -8.47 -2.22 -14.30
C LEU A 83 -9.75 -1.54 -14.79
N LYS A 84 -10.82 -2.30 -15.08
CA LYS A 84 -12.15 -1.71 -15.36
C LYS A 84 -12.72 -0.98 -14.14
N LEU A 85 -12.53 -1.52 -12.94
CA LEU A 85 -13.03 -0.94 -11.69
C LEU A 85 -12.10 0.17 -11.15
N SER A 86 -10.80 0.04 -11.38
CA SER A 86 -9.76 0.96 -10.90
C SER A 86 -8.66 1.07 -11.96
N PRO A 87 -8.82 1.98 -12.96
CA PRO A 87 -7.89 2.11 -14.09
C PRO A 87 -6.45 2.47 -13.70
N SER A 88 -6.26 3.14 -12.55
CA SER A 88 -4.95 3.55 -12.03
C SER A 88 -4.28 2.49 -11.15
N CYS A 89 -4.83 1.27 -11.08
CA CYS A 89 -4.26 0.20 -10.24
C CYS A 89 -2.95 -0.33 -10.82
N GLN A 90 -1.84 0.27 -10.40
CA GLN A 90 -0.48 -0.11 -10.81
C GLN A 90 -0.16 -1.58 -10.53
N ALA A 91 -0.62 -2.11 -9.39
CA ALA A 91 -0.40 -3.50 -9.03
C ALA A 91 -1.01 -4.48 -10.05
N ALA A 92 -2.21 -4.18 -10.56
CA ALA A 92 -2.84 -5.00 -11.58
C ALA A 92 -2.10 -4.90 -12.91
N GLN A 93 -1.68 -3.70 -13.31
CA GLN A 93 -0.89 -3.50 -14.53
C GLN A 93 0.44 -4.27 -14.47
N MET A 94 1.19 -4.17 -13.37
CA MET A 94 2.44 -4.90 -13.17
C MET A 94 2.25 -6.43 -13.24
N MET A 95 1.13 -6.95 -12.70
CA MET A 95 0.83 -8.38 -12.79
C MET A 95 0.49 -8.80 -14.22
N ILE A 96 -0.28 -8.01 -14.96
CA ILE A 96 -0.57 -8.25 -16.38
C ILE A 96 0.74 -8.27 -17.16
N ASP A 97 1.56 -7.24 -17.02
CA ASP A 97 2.86 -7.13 -17.68
C ASP A 97 3.74 -8.35 -17.34
N LYS A 98 3.75 -8.78 -16.08
CA LYS A 98 4.51 -9.96 -15.65
C LYS A 98 4.01 -11.25 -16.31
N ILE A 99 2.70 -11.41 -16.52
CA ILE A 99 2.12 -12.59 -17.18
C ILE A 99 2.44 -12.55 -18.67
N THR A 100 2.13 -11.44 -19.34
CA THR A 100 2.31 -11.28 -20.79
C THR A 100 3.78 -11.30 -21.20
N HIS A 101 4.68 -10.80 -20.35
CA HIS A 101 6.12 -10.88 -20.56
C HIS A 101 6.74 -12.21 -20.08
N LYS A 102 6.09 -12.98 -19.18
CA LYS A 102 6.52 -14.34 -18.82
C LYS A 102 6.30 -15.34 -19.96
N ASP A 103 5.36 -15.08 -20.86
CA ASP A 103 4.94 -16.02 -21.91
C ASP A 103 5.91 -16.19 -23.09
N PHE A 104 7.01 -15.43 -23.16
CA PHE A 104 8.11 -15.81 -24.06
C PHE A 104 8.83 -17.08 -23.59
N ARG A 105 8.87 -17.35 -22.27
CA ARG A 105 9.71 -18.40 -21.69
C ARG A 105 9.09 -19.79 -21.67
N LYS A 106 7.75 -19.91 -21.75
CA LYS A 106 7.04 -21.19 -21.81
C LYS A 106 6.64 -21.61 -23.22
N ARG A 107 6.30 -20.66 -24.11
CA ARG A 107 5.95 -20.96 -25.52
C ARG A 107 7.10 -21.53 -26.37
N MET A 108 8.35 -21.39 -25.91
CA MET A 108 9.56 -22.00 -26.52
C MET A 108 9.92 -23.38 -25.93
N LYS A 109 9.26 -23.83 -24.85
CA LYS A 109 9.39 -25.21 -24.36
C LYS A 109 8.30 -26.03 -25.04
N GLY A 110 8.58 -26.37 -26.30
CA GLY A 110 7.61 -26.90 -27.25
C GLY A 110 6.96 -28.21 -26.85
N GLU A 111 5.63 -28.17 -26.82
CA GLU A 111 4.78 -29.33 -27.08
C GLU A 111 3.77 -28.89 -28.15
N ASP A 112 3.94 -29.56 -29.27
CA ASP A 112 3.03 -29.85 -30.38
C ASP A 112 2.79 -28.82 -31.50
N GLU A 113 3.24 -29.29 -32.67
CA GLU A 113 2.90 -28.93 -34.04
C GLU A 113 1.41 -28.59 -34.19
N ASP A 114 1.11 -27.41 -34.75
CA ASP A 114 0.53 -27.30 -36.09
C ASP A 114 0.19 -25.83 -36.43
N SER A 115 0.39 -25.50 -37.70
CA SER A 115 -0.37 -24.51 -38.47
C SER A 115 -0.20 -23.01 -38.17
N THR A 116 0.65 -22.40 -39.00
CA THR A 116 0.52 -21.07 -39.62
C THR A 116 0.20 -19.86 -38.72
N SER A 117 1.26 -19.13 -38.35
CA SER A 117 1.21 -17.67 -38.40
C SER A 117 2.62 -17.11 -38.52
N GLU A 118 2.80 -16.23 -39.52
CA GLU A 118 4.08 -15.59 -39.84
C GLU A 118 4.71 -14.92 -38.61
N PRO A 119 6.05 -14.96 -38.48
CA PRO A 119 6.72 -14.32 -37.36
C PRO A 119 6.59 -12.81 -37.46
N PHE A 120 5.78 -12.21 -36.58
CA PHE A 120 5.71 -10.76 -36.40
C PHE A 120 6.98 -10.24 -35.70
N ILE A 121 8.09 -10.23 -36.43
CA ILE A 121 9.30 -9.55 -36.03
C ILE A 121 9.02 -8.05 -36.19
N ARG A 122 8.70 -7.36 -35.08
CA ARG A 122 8.93 -5.90 -35.03
C ARG A 122 10.44 -5.70 -35.14
N LYS A 123 10.93 -5.42 -36.34
CA LYS A 123 12.30 -4.91 -36.57
C LYS A 123 12.50 -3.74 -35.62
N ARG A 124 13.37 -3.88 -34.61
CA ARG A 124 13.83 -2.73 -33.83
C ARG A 124 14.48 -1.78 -34.82
N LYS A 125 13.99 -0.54 -34.89
CA LYS A 125 14.68 0.53 -35.64
C LYS A 125 16.12 0.60 -35.11
N PRO A 126 17.15 0.63 -35.98
CA PRO A 126 18.50 0.89 -35.53
C PRO A 126 18.52 2.26 -34.85
N VAL A 127 19.01 2.29 -33.61
CA VAL A 127 19.12 3.53 -32.83
C VAL A 127 20.04 4.47 -33.59
N ASN A 128 19.53 5.64 -33.98
CA ASN A 128 20.32 6.64 -34.69
C ASN A 128 21.21 7.36 -33.68
N LYS A 129 22.48 7.59 -34.04
CA LYS A 129 23.47 8.30 -33.19
C LYS A 129 22.94 9.67 -32.73
N ASN A 130 22.15 10.33 -33.57
CA ASN A 130 21.52 11.61 -33.28
C ASN A 130 20.43 11.52 -32.19
N GLU A 131 19.75 10.37 -32.04
CA GLU A 131 18.77 10.17 -30.96
C GLU A 131 19.47 9.99 -29.61
N ILE A 132 20.64 9.36 -29.59
CA ILE A 132 21.46 9.21 -28.38
C ILE A 132 21.96 10.57 -27.91
N GLU A 133 22.46 11.40 -28.83
CA GLU A 133 22.93 12.76 -28.53
C GLU A 133 21.79 13.64 -27.98
N ALA A 134 20.60 13.56 -28.57
CA ALA A 134 19.42 14.29 -28.08
C ALA A 134 18.94 13.82 -26.68
N ILE A 135 19.15 12.56 -26.32
CA ILE A 135 18.86 12.05 -24.98
C ILE A 135 19.89 12.58 -23.97
N ILE A 136 21.17 12.60 -24.34
CA ILE A 136 22.24 13.12 -23.49
C ILE A 136 22.03 14.60 -23.18
N GLU A 137 21.68 15.41 -24.19
CA GLU A 137 21.38 16.83 -24.01
C GLU A 137 20.18 17.09 -23.06
N LYS A 138 19.16 16.22 -23.10
CA LYS A 138 18.04 16.26 -22.15
C LYS A 138 18.47 15.89 -20.72
N PHE A 139 19.42 14.97 -20.58
CA PHE A 139 19.95 14.58 -19.27
C PHE A 139 20.86 15.65 -18.65
N GLU A 140 21.66 16.36 -19.45
CA GLU A 140 22.48 17.48 -18.93
C GLU A 140 21.60 18.60 -18.36
N ASN A 141 20.47 18.90 -19.02
CA ASN A 141 19.48 19.84 -18.50
C ASN A 141 18.74 19.34 -17.24
N ALA A 142 18.69 18.01 -17.02
CA ALA A 142 18.02 17.42 -15.87
C ALA A 142 18.81 17.55 -14.55
N ASN A 143 20.12 17.87 -14.60
CA ASN A 143 20.91 18.13 -13.38
C ASN A 143 20.36 19.31 -12.56
N SER A 144 19.69 20.26 -13.21
CA SER A 144 19.00 21.38 -12.54
C SER A 144 17.74 20.96 -11.77
N LEU A 145 17.18 19.78 -12.08
CA LEU A 145 15.99 19.19 -11.45
C LEU A 145 16.33 18.24 -10.29
N ILE A 146 17.63 17.98 -10.06
CA ILE A 146 18.06 17.20 -8.91
C ILE A 146 17.80 18.02 -7.65
N ILE A 147 16.71 17.69 -6.95
CA ILE A 147 16.45 18.17 -5.60
C ILE A 147 17.60 17.65 -4.72
N LYS A 148 18.55 18.52 -4.40
CA LYS A 148 19.62 18.20 -3.46
C LYS A 148 18.96 17.90 -2.12
N ALA A 149 19.32 16.75 -1.52
CA ALA A 149 18.87 16.40 -0.19
C ALA A 149 19.21 17.55 0.77
N ASP A 150 18.28 17.88 1.67
CA ASP A 150 18.52 18.88 2.71
C ASP A 150 19.79 18.47 3.47
N PRO A 151 20.84 19.30 3.52
CA PRO A 151 22.06 18.99 4.25
C PRO A 151 21.83 18.76 5.76
N ASN A 152 20.65 19.09 6.28
CA ASN A 152 20.24 18.83 7.65
C ASN A 152 19.32 17.60 7.83
N PHE A 153 19.11 16.77 6.80
CA PHE A 153 18.23 15.61 6.88
C PHE A 153 18.56 14.66 8.04
N ASP A 154 19.86 14.48 8.32
CA ASP A 154 20.34 13.59 9.39
C ASP A 154 20.34 14.24 10.79
N LYS A 155 19.98 15.52 10.92
CA LYS A 155 19.91 16.17 12.25
C LYS A 155 18.67 15.69 12.99
N GLU A 156 18.84 15.31 14.26
CA GLU A 156 17.71 15.04 15.15
C GLU A 156 16.76 16.24 15.19
N TYR A 157 15.51 16.01 14.77
CA TYR A 157 14.49 17.04 14.82
C TYR A 157 14.24 17.47 16.26
N ARG A 158 14.50 18.75 16.55
CA ARG A 158 14.11 19.38 17.81
C ARG A 158 12.86 20.22 17.54
N PRO A 159 11.74 19.95 18.23
CA PRO A 159 10.57 20.80 18.08
C PRO A 159 10.92 22.25 18.51
N PRO A 160 10.36 23.26 17.83
CA PRO A 160 10.62 24.66 18.14
C PRO A 160 10.39 24.98 19.63
N GLU A 161 11.10 25.98 20.14
CA GLU A 161 10.96 26.41 21.54
C GLU A 161 9.61 27.09 21.77
N GLU A 162 9.20 27.93 20.82
CA GLU A 162 7.90 28.59 20.85
C GLU A 162 6.79 27.66 20.37
N THR A 163 5.65 27.75 21.05
CA THR A 163 4.45 27.04 20.58
C THR A 163 3.88 27.76 19.37
N PRO A 164 3.68 27.09 18.22
CA PRO A 164 3.14 27.70 17.02
C PRO A 164 1.74 28.26 17.27
N GLU A 165 1.34 29.23 16.46
CA GLU A 165 -0.01 29.82 16.52
C GLU A 165 -1.07 28.78 16.14
N ILE A 166 -0.81 27.97 15.12
CA ILE A 166 -1.66 26.86 14.70
C ILE A 166 -1.20 25.60 15.43
N VAL A 167 -2.07 25.06 16.28
CA VAL A 167 -1.85 23.83 17.03
C VAL A 167 -2.89 22.79 16.64
N THR A 168 -2.50 21.51 16.71
CA THR A 168 -3.38 20.38 16.40
C THR A 168 -3.27 19.31 17.48
N GLU A 169 -4.29 18.45 17.59
CA GLU A 169 -4.25 17.27 18.47
C GLU A 169 -3.08 16.34 18.09
N THR A 170 -2.76 16.21 16.80
CA THR A 170 -1.61 15.41 16.36
C THR A 170 -0.31 15.93 16.95
N MET A 171 -0.11 17.25 16.95
CA MET A 171 1.08 17.87 17.56
C MET A 171 1.18 17.54 19.05
N TYR A 172 0.05 17.61 19.77
CA TYR A 172 -0.03 17.21 21.17
C TYR A 172 0.46 15.77 21.39
N HIS A 173 -0.10 14.79 20.67
CA HIS A 173 0.25 13.38 20.85
C HIS A 173 1.70 13.07 20.49
N ILE A 174 2.25 13.72 19.45
CA ILE A 174 3.66 13.56 19.08
C ILE A 174 4.58 14.04 20.22
N LEU A 175 4.32 15.22 20.78
CA LEU A 175 5.11 15.78 21.88
C LEU A 175 5.06 14.90 23.13
N VAL A 176 3.89 14.36 23.47
CA VAL A 176 3.73 13.41 24.59
C VAL A 176 4.53 12.14 24.36
N ASN A 177 4.48 11.56 23.15
CA ASN A 177 5.22 10.34 22.82
C ASN A 177 6.74 10.55 22.87
N GLN A 178 7.20 11.77 22.61
CA GLN A 178 8.60 12.17 22.71
C GLN A 178 9.02 12.57 24.14
N GLY A 179 8.09 12.59 25.11
CA GLY A 179 8.37 12.98 26.49
C GLY A 179 8.43 14.49 26.74
N PHE A 180 8.11 15.32 25.75
CA PHE A 180 8.10 16.79 25.89
C PHE A 180 6.81 17.28 26.56
N TYR A 181 6.61 16.91 27.83
CA TYR A 181 5.36 17.19 28.57
C TYR A 181 5.05 18.68 28.73
N GLU A 182 6.05 19.53 28.98
CA GLU A 182 5.89 20.98 29.06
C GLU A 182 5.36 21.58 27.75
N LYS A 183 5.96 21.18 26.62
CA LYS A 183 5.52 21.64 25.30
C LYS A 183 4.11 21.14 24.98
N ALA A 184 3.82 19.88 25.32
CA ALA A 184 2.49 19.29 25.15
C ALA A 184 1.42 20.02 25.99
N TYR A 185 1.77 20.46 27.20
CA TYR A 185 0.89 21.24 28.07
C TYR A 185 0.49 22.57 27.42
N ASN A 186 1.46 23.32 26.89
CA ASN A 186 1.21 24.60 26.22
C ASN A 186 0.36 24.43 24.94
N VAL A 187 0.56 23.33 24.19
CA VAL A 187 -0.27 23.00 23.03
C VAL A 187 -1.73 22.74 23.44
N LEU A 188 -1.97 21.98 24.52
CA LEU A 188 -3.32 21.73 25.02
C LEU A 188 -4.02 23.01 25.48
N GLN A 189 -3.33 23.93 26.15
CA GLN A 189 -3.91 25.21 26.56
C GLN A 189 -4.47 25.99 25.36
N LYS A 190 -3.75 26.01 24.24
CA LYS A 190 -4.25 26.62 23.00
C LYS A 190 -5.40 25.83 22.37
N LEU A 191 -5.39 24.50 22.42
CA LEU A 191 -6.47 23.66 21.87
C LEU A 191 -7.80 23.86 22.61
N VAL A 192 -7.78 24.05 23.93
CA VAL A 192 -8.97 24.37 24.72
C VAL A 192 -9.65 25.65 24.21
N LEU A 193 -8.84 26.69 23.96
CA LEU A 193 -9.34 27.99 23.49
C LEU A 193 -9.91 27.90 22.07
N LYS A 194 -9.28 27.12 21.18
CA LYS A 194 -9.73 26.96 19.79
C LYS A 194 -10.95 26.05 19.63
N ASN A 195 -11.12 25.08 20.52
CA ASN A 195 -12.16 24.06 20.44
C ASN A 195 -12.97 23.95 21.74
N PRO A 196 -13.81 24.96 22.09
CA PRO A 196 -14.53 24.97 23.36
C PRO A 196 -15.49 23.79 23.54
N SER A 197 -16.01 23.22 22.45
CA SER A 197 -16.93 22.07 22.47
C SER A 197 -16.30 20.79 23.01
N ARG A 198 -14.96 20.68 22.98
CA ARG A 198 -14.20 19.54 23.50
C ARG A 198 -13.41 19.90 24.76
N ARG A 199 -13.79 20.99 25.44
CA ARG A 199 -13.09 21.52 26.62
C ARG A 199 -12.89 20.47 27.70
N ASP A 200 -13.93 19.74 28.09
CA ASP A 200 -13.86 18.71 29.15
C ASP A 200 -12.81 17.64 28.85
N TYR A 201 -12.72 17.23 27.57
CA TYR A 201 -11.70 16.28 27.12
C TYR A 201 -10.29 16.85 27.31
N TYR A 202 -10.05 18.08 26.87
CA TYR A 202 -8.73 18.71 27.00
C TYR A 202 -8.37 19.02 28.45
N GLU A 203 -9.33 19.37 29.31
CA GLU A 203 -9.10 19.59 30.74
C GLU A 203 -8.67 18.31 31.46
N GLN A 204 -9.25 17.16 31.12
CA GLN A 204 -8.77 15.86 31.60
C GLN A 204 -7.33 15.60 31.17
N GLN A 205 -6.98 15.89 29.91
CA GLN A 205 -5.62 15.72 29.41
C GLN A 205 -4.63 16.69 30.08
N LEU A 206 -5.02 17.93 30.35
CA LEU A 206 -4.20 18.91 31.08
C LEU A 206 -3.87 18.41 32.49
N ASN A 207 -4.85 17.86 33.21
CA ASN A 207 -4.63 17.29 34.54
C ASN A 207 -3.67 16.10 34.50
N TRP A 208 -3.83 15.23 33.50
CA TRP A 208 -2.93 14.09 33.30
C TRP A 208 -1.49 14.54 33.00
N ILE A 209 -1.29 15.53 32.12
CA ILE A 209 0.06 16.06 31.82
C ILE A 209 0.70 16.69 33.05
N LYS A 210 -0.04 17.47 33.85
CA LYS A 210 0.50 18.08 35.08
C LYS A 210 1.07 17.02 36.03
N GLN A 211 0.40 15.87 36.16
CA GLN A 211 0.92 14.77 36.97
C GLN A 211 2.19 14.14 36.37
N LYS A 212 2.34 14.15 35.04
CA LYS A 212 3.53 13.64 34.36
C LYS A 212 4.73 14.57 34.49
N ILE A 213 4.49 15.88 34.40
CA ILE A 213 5.51 16.91 34.66
C ILE A 213 6.06 16.74 36.08
N ASN A 214 5.19 16.72 37.09
CA ASN A 214 5.58 16.61 38.50
C ASN A 214 6.26 15.27 38.88
N ARG A 215 6.24 14.26 38.00
CA ARG A 215 6.90 12.97 38.22
C ARG A 215 8.28 12.87 37.55
N ASN A 216 8.60 13.83 36.67
CA ASN A 216 9.84 13.87 35.91
C ASN A 216 10.80 14.98 36.40
N GLU A 217 10.43 15.72 37.45
CA GLU A 217 11.32 16.53 38.28
C GLU A 217 11.87 15.69 39.45
#